data_AF-K2EJE1-F1
#
_entry.id   AF-K2EJE1-F1
#
_cell.length_a   1.000
_cell.length_b   1.000
_cell.length_c   1.000
_cell.angle_alpha   90.00
_cell.angle_beta   90.00
_cell.angle_gamma   90.00
#
_symmetry.space_group_name_H-M   'P 1'
#
loop_
_entity.id
_entity.type
_entity.pdbx_description
1 polymer ?
#
loop_
_entity_poly.entity_id
_entity_poly.type
_entity_poly.pdbx_seq_one_letter_code
_entity_poly.pdbx_strand_id
1 'polypeptide(L)' 'MFPQNHIHDRCLLGDPTKAKQKPGWTTRITFHEMVAEMVREDIKSAERDELVKKHGVAAYAYNE' A
#
# COMPACT_ATOMS: atom_id res chain seq x y z
N MET A 1 -18.29 -32.36 27.40
CA MET A 1 -17.12 -31.48 27.49
C MET A 1 -16.92 -30.84 26.12
N PHE A 2 -17.51 -29.66 25.91
CA PHE A 2 -17.36 -28.90 24.68
C PHE A 2 -16.23 -27.89 24.89
N PRO A 3 -15.18 -27.86 24.04
CA PRO A 3 -14.11 -26.91 24.23
C PRO A 3 -14.62 -25.48 23.94
N GLN A 4 -14.22 -24.57 24.81
CA GLN A 4 -14.61 -23.16 24.83
C GLN A 4 -13.93 -22.37 23.69
N ASN A 5 -14.73 -21.48 23.11
CA ASN A 5 -14.41 -20.18 22.50
C ASN A 5 -12.94 -19.86 22.17
N HIS A 6 -12.67 -19.56 20.90
CA HIS A 6 -11.72 -18.49 20.57
C HIS A 6 -12.30 -17.61 19.46
N ILE A 7 -12.74 -16.44 19.91
CA ILE A 7 -12.88 -15.16 19.20
C ILE A 7 -12.20 -15.20 17.81
N HIS A 8 -13.00 -15.30 16.75
CA HIS A 8 -12.52 -15.09 15.39
C HIS A 8 -12.36 -13.59 15.15
N ASP A 9 -11.39 -12.98 15.84
CA ASP A 9 -10.95 -11.63 15.49
C ASP A 9 -10.26 -11.73 14.12
N ARG A 10 -10.94 -11.14 13.14
CA ARG A 10 -10.73 -11.28 11.70
C ARG A 10 -9.41 -10.61 11.29
N CYS A 11 -8.28 -11.24 11.60
CA CYS A 11 -6.98 -10.81 11.12
C CYS A 11 -6.74 -11.37 9.70
N LEU A 12 -6.53 -10.47 8.73
CA LEU A 12 -6.13 -10.87 7.37
C LEU A 12 -4.62 -11.13 7.34
N LEU A 13 -4.23 -12.32 7.80
CA LEU A 13 -2.86 -12.81 7.74
C LEU A 13 -2.76 -13.96 6.74
N GLY A 14 -2.09 -13.73 5.61
CA GLY A 14 -1.88 -14.74 4.57
C GLY A 14 -0.64 -15.61 4.81
N ASP A 15 -0.70 -16.89 4.45
CA ASP A 15 0.45 -17.81 4.41
C ASP A 15 1.00 -17.95 2.97
N PRO A 16 2.20 -17.43 2.66
CA PRO A 16 2.80 -17.51 1.34
C PRO A 16 3.56 -18.82 1.05
N THR A 17 3.51 -19.83 1.93
CA THR A 17 4.31 -21.06 1.82
C THR A 17 4.17 -21.76 0.45
N LYS A 18 2.95 -21.86 -0.08
CA LYS A 18 2.70 -22.46 -1.40
C LYS A 18 3.41 -21.70 -2.53
N ALA A 19 3.35 -20.37 -2.52
CA ALA A 19 3.98 -19.53 -3.54
C ALA A 19 5.51 -19.60 -3.47
N LYS A 20 6.06 -19.64 -2.25
CA LYS A 20 7.50 -19.86 -2.02
C LYS A 20 7.97 -21.21 -2.54
N GLN A 21 7.16 -22.26 -2.39
CA GLN A 21 7.54 -23.60 -2.85
C GLN A 21 7.39 -23.77 -4.37
N LYS A 22 6.30 -23.28 -4.96
CA LYS A 22 6.03 -23.35 -6.41
C LYS A 22 5.14 -22.15 -6.79
N PRO A 23 5.69 -21.07 -7.38
CA PRO A 23 6.82 -21.00 -8.31
C PRO A 23 8.16 -20.45 -7.76
N GLY A 24 8.48 -20.59 -6.47
CA GLY A 24 9.72 -20.01 -5.92
C GLY A 24 9.59 -18.52 -5.59
N TRP A 25 8.37 -18.03 -5.41
CA TRP A 25 8.09 -16.61 -5.22
C TRP A 25 8.63 -16.11 -3.88
N THR A 26 9.30 -14.96 -3.91
CA THR A 26 9.72 -14.22 -2.72
C THR A 26 9.40 -12.74 -2.87
N THR A 27 9.13 -12.07 -1.75
CA THR A 27 8.97 -10.61 -1.71
C THR A 27 10.29 -9.95 -2.10
N ARG A 28 10.23 -8.98 -3.01
CA ARG A 28 11.41 -8.21 -3.47
C ARG A 28 11.65 -6.95 -2.66
N ILE A 29 10.59 -6.41 -2.08
CA ILE A 29 10.60 -5.20 -1.26
C ILE A 29 10.02 -5.53 0.11
N THR A 30 10.57 -4.90 1.14
CA THR A 30 10.04 -4.93 2.50
C THR A 30 8.86 -3.98 2.62
N PHE A 31 8.07 -4.14 3.69
CA PHE A 31 6.97 -3.22 4.00
C PHE A 31 7.47 -1.78 4.16
N HIS A 32 8.62 -1.58 4.81
CA HIS A 32 9.18 -0.25 5.02
C HIS A 32 9.59 0.43 3.71
N GLU A 33 10.25 -0.32 2.81
CA GLU A 33 10.62 0.21 1.48
C GLU A 33 9.39 0.58 0.65
N MET A 34 8.35 -0.26 0.69
CA MET A 34 7.07 0.03 0.02
C MET A 34 6.45 1.32 0.56
N VAL A 35 6.37 1.49 1.88
CA VAL A 35 5.83 2.73 2.48
C VAL A 35 6.70 3.94 2.13
N ALA A 36 8.03 3.80 2.15
CA ALA A 36 8.94 4.87 1.76
C ALA A 36 8.83 5.24 0.28
N GLU A 37 8.54 4.28 -0.61
CA GLU A 37 8.23 4.56 -2.02
C GLU A 37 6.91 5.30 -2.18
N MET A 38 5.85 4.88 -1.48
CA MET A 38 4.55 5.54 -1.52
C MET A 38 4.64 7.00 -1.07
N VAL A 39 5.26 7.27 0.08
CA VAL A 39 5.39 8.64 0.63
C VAL A 39 6.18 9.54 -0.30
N ARG A 40 7.27 9.03 -0.89
CA ARG A 40 8.08 9.83 -1.84
C ARG A 40 7.29 10.20 -3.08
N GLU A 41 6.44 9.32 -3.58
CA GLU A 41 5.65 9.59 -4.77
C GLU A 41 4.49 10.57 -4.49
N ASP A 42 3.86 10.47 -3.31
CA ASP A 42 2.85 11.44 -2.87
C ASP A 42 3.44 12.86 -2.74
N ILE A 43 4.65 12.99 -2.18
CA ILE A 43 5.33 14.29 -2.06
C ILE A 43 5.59 14.89 -3.43
N LYS A 44 6.12 14.11 -4.39
CA LYS A 44 6.35 14.62 -5.75
C LYS A 44 5.06 15.04 -6.44
N SER A 45 3.96 14.29 -6.24
CA SER A 45 2.67 14.66 -6.81
C SER A 45 2.18 16.00 -6.23
N ALA A 46 2.27 16.16 -4.91
CA ALA A 46 1.90 17.39 -4.22
C ALA A 46 2.77 18.58 -4.68
N GLU A 47 4.08 18.41 -4.85
CA GLU A 47 4.99 19.44 -5.37
C GLU A 47 4.62 19.86 -6.79
N ARG A 48 4.28 18.90 -7.67
CA ARG A 48 3.80 19.22 -9.02
C ARG A 48 2.48 20.00 -8.99
N ASP A 49 1.53 19.59 -8.17
CA ASP A 49 0.24 20.26 -8.06
C ASP A 49 0.41 21.69 -7.52
N GLU A 50 1.30 21.89 -6.54
CA GLU A 50 1.63 23.21 -6.03
C GLU A 50 2.32 24.08 -7.10
N LEU A 51 3.23 23.51 -7.89
CA LEU A 51 3.90 24.21 -8.98
C LEU A 51 2.91 24.64 -10.07
N VAL A 52 1.99 23.76 -10.45
CA VAL A 52 0.94 24.03 -11.45
C VAL A 52 -0.01 25.13 -10.96
N LYS A 53 -0.42 25.10 -9.68
CA LYS A 53 -1.21 26.17 -9.05
C LYS A 53 -0.47 27.51 -9.06
N LYS A 54 0.84 27.52 -8.77
CA LYS A 54 1.67 28.73 -8.80
C LYS A 54 1.85 29.32 -10.20
N HIS A 55 1.77 28.50 -11.26
CA HIS A 55 1.96 28.92 -12.65
C HIS A 55 0.63 29.19 -13.40
N GLY A 56 -0.50 29.29 -12.70
CA GLY A 56 -1.76 29.79 -13.25
C GLY A 56 -2.46 28.88 -14.26
N VAL A 57 -1.95 27.67 -14.50
CA VAL A 57 -2.68 26.66 -15.26
C VAL A 57 -3.67 26.03 -14.28
N ALA A 58 -4.97 26.20 -14.54
CA ALA A 58 -6.02 25.55 -13.79
C ALA A 58 -5.72 24.04 -13.75
N ALA A 59 -5.20 23.55 -12.62
CA ALA A 59 -5.30 22.15 -12.27
C ALA A 59 -6.80 21.91 -12.16
N TYR A 60 -7.42 21.46 -13.25
CA TYR A 60 -8.78 20.99 -13.25
C TYR A 60 -8.80 19.83 -12.26
N ALA A 61 -9.17 20.16 -11.03
CA ALA A 61 -9.52 19.22 -9.99
C ALA A 61 -10.77 18.50 -10.47
N TYR A 62 -10.56 17.45 -11.26
CA TYR A 62 -11.59 16.46 -11.53
C TYR A 62 -11.79 15.70 -10.21
N ASN A 63 -12.77 16.15 -9.44
CA ASN A 63 -13.28 15.45 -8.27
C ASN A 63 -14.30 14.42 -8.80
N GLU A 64 -14.01 13.13 -8.66
CA GLU A 64 -15.05 12.08 -8.66
C GLU A 64 -15.74 11.99 -7.31
#